data_AF-A0A7X8YR51-F1
#
_entry.id   AF-A0A7X8YR51-F1
#
_cell.length_a   1.000
_cell.length_b   1.000
_cell.length_c   1.000
_cell.angle_alpha   90.00
_cell.angle_beta   90.00
_cell.angle_gamma   90.00
#
_symmetry.space_group_name_H-M   'P 1'
#
loop_
_entity.id
_entity.type
_entity.pdbx_description
1 polymer ?
#
loop_
_entity_poly.entity_id
_entity_poly.type
_entity_poly.pdbx_seq_one_letter_code
_entity_poly.pdbx_strand_id
1 'polypeptide(L)'
;MDRETLTKLEFDKIQTELAALAYTAGAQEKIRQMMPSADVSLVNMRLDETAEAMELLRFGEPGFLHSLKPVSTHLKKARVAGILSPGEL
;
A
#
# COMPACT_ATOMS: atom_id res chain seq x y z
N MET A 1 -0.38 -7.54 -19.35
CA MET A 1 1.07 -7.36 -19.59
C MET A 1 1.75 -8.70 -19.38
N ASP A 2 2.77 -9.01 -20.17
CA ASP A 2 3.46 -10.31 -20.10
C ASP A 2 4.47 -10.36 -18.93
N ARG A 3 4.65 -11.54 -18.33
CA ARG A 3 5.53 -11.73 -17.15
C ARG A 3 7.00 -11.57 -17.50
N GLU A 4 7.43 -12.06 -18.66
CA GLU A 4 8.81 -11.93 -19.13
C GLU A 4 9.18 -10.46 -19.33
N THR A 5 8.22 -9.67 -19.82
CA THR A 5 8.38 -8.22 -19.94
C THR A 5 8.62 -7.56 -18.58
N LEU A 6 7.84 -7.92 -17.54
CA LEU A 6 8.01 -7.35 -16.20
C LEU A 6 9.35 -7.72 -15.56
N THR A 7 9.82 -8.94 -15.78
CA THR A 7 11.16 -9.36 -15.34
C THR A 7 12.25 -8.59 -16.07
N LYS A 8 12.16 -8.44 -17.39
CA LYS A 8 13.13 -7.66 -18.19
C LYS A 8 13.18 -6.19 -17.80
N LEU A 9 12.05 -5.62 -17.39
CA LEU A 9 11.94 -4.25 -16.89
C LEU A 9 12.30 -4.12 -15.40
N GLU A 10 12.67 -5.23 -14.74
CA GLU A 10 13.01 -5.28 -13.31
C GLU A 10 11.93 -4.64 -12.42
N PHE A 11 10.66 -4.91 -12.77
CA PHE A 11 9.52 -4.30 -12.09
C PHE A 11 9.49 -4.62 -10.58
N ASP A 12 9.98 -5.79 -10.20
CA ASP A 12 10.15 -6.22 -8.81
C ASP A 12 11.11 -5.31 -8.02
N LYS A 13 12.14 -4.77 -8.66
CA LYS A 13 13.05 -3.79 -8.03
C LYS A 13 12.36 -2.46 -7.81
N ILE A 14 11.58 -1.99 -8.79
CA ILE A 14 10.76 -0.78 -8.66
C ILE A 14 9.78 -0.92 -7.48
N GLN A 15 9.12 -2.08 -7.36
CA GLN A 15 8.25 -2.37 -6.22
C GLN A 15 8.99 -2.40 -4.90
N THR A 16 10.22 -2.91 -4.88
CA THR A 16 11.07 -2.96 -3.68
C THR A 16 11.46 -1.56 -3.22
N GLU A 17 11.93 -0.72 -4.14
CA GLU A 17 12.28 0.68 -3.86
C GLU A 17 11.07 1.48 -3.39
N LEU A 18 9.93 1.35 -4.07
CA LEU A 18 8.69 2.02 -3.68
C LEU A 18 8.18 1.54 -2.32
N ALA A 19 8.26 0.24 -2.03
CA ALA A 19 7.87 -0.29 -0.74
C ALA A 19 8.75 0.24 0.40
N ALA A 20 10.05 0.49 0.16
CA ALA A 20 10.94 1.06 1.17
C ALA A 20 10.51 2.47 1.63
N LEU A 21 9.76 3.20 0.80
CA LEU A 21 9.22 4.52 1.12
C LEU A 21 7.89 4.48 1.90
N ALA A 22 7.27 3.30 2.04
CA ALA A 22 5.97 3.18 2.70
C ALA A 22 6.11 3.03 4.22
N TYR A 23 5.33 3.84 4.97
CA TYR A 23 5.36 3.87 6.44
C TYR A 23 4.81 2.60 7.12
N THR A 24 3.93 1.83 6.46
CA THR A 24 3.24 0.69 7.09
C THR A 24 3.50 -0.62 6.35
N ALA A 25 3.59 -1.72 7.10
CA ALA A 25 3.78 -3.06 6.53
C ALA A 25 2.67 -3.45 5.52
N GLY A 26 1.43 -3.02 5.78
CA GLY A 26 0.30 -3.27 4.86
C GLY A 26 0.45 -2.52 3.54
N ALA A 27 0.95 -1.29 3.56
CA ALA A 27 1.24 -0.55 2.34
C ALA A 27 2.39 -1.19 1.55
N GLN A 28 3.45 -1.62 2.24
CA GLN A 28 4.58 -2.33 1.62
C GLN A 28 4.13 -3.62 0.92
N GLU A 29 3.25 -4.39 1.56
CA GLU A 29 2.67 -5.60 0.96
C GLU A 29 1.79 -5.26 -0.25
N LYS A 30 0.95 -4.22 -0.16
CA LYS A 30 0.12 -3.74 -1.26
C LYS A 30 0.95 -3.35 -2.48
N ILE A 31 2.08 -2.67 -2.28
CA ILE A 31 3.01 -2.28 -3.37
C ILE A 31 3.63 -3.52 -4.02
N ARG A 32 4.13 -4.48 -3.22
CA ARG A 32 4.72 -5.73 -3.73
C ARG A 32 3.72 -6.62 -4.50
N GLN A 33 2.43 -6.48 -4.24
CA GLN A 33 1.36 -7.21 -4.95
C GLN A 33 0.77 -6.41 -6.13
N MET A 34 1.19 -5.15 -6.32
CA MET A 34 0.64 -4.30 -7.37
C MET A 34 1.07 -4.79 -8.76
N MET A 35 0.14 -4.79 -9.71
CA MET A 35 0.41 -5.10 -11.11
C MET A 35 -0.04 -3.94 -12.00
N PRO A 36 0.59 -3.74 -13.16
CA PRO A 36 0.09 -2.79 -14.15
C PRO A 36 -1.35 -3.11 -14.56
N SER A 37 -2.17 -2.08 -14.66
CA SER A 37 -3.58 -2.18 -15.05
C SER A 37 -3.78 -1.67 -16.47
N ALA A 38 -4.65 -2.32 -17.24
CA ALA A 38 -5.16 -1.82 -18.51
C ALA A 38 -6.51 -1.11 -18.38
N ASP A 39 -7.12 -1.13 -17.19
CA ASP A 39 -8.34 -0.38 -16.90
C ASP A 39 -8.01 1.10 -16.71
N VAL A 40 -8.40 1.91 -17.70
CA VAL A 40 -8.16 3.36 -17.74
C VAL A 40 -8.79 4.07 -16.54
N SER A 41 -9.98 3.63 -16.08
CA SER A 41 -10.66 4.27 -14.96
C SER A 41 -9.86 4.07 -13.66
N LEU A 42 -9.35 2.86 -13.45
CA LEU A 42 -8.49 2.55 -12.31
C LEU A 42 -7.16 3.29 -12.38
N VAL A 43 -6.56 3.40 -13.57
CA VAL A 43 -5.30 4.13 -13.77
C VAL A 43 -5.48 5.60 -13.44
N ASN A 44 -6.52 6.25 -13.99
CA ASN A 44 -6.79 7.66 -13.72
C ASN A 44 -7.05 7.93 -12.24
N MET A 45 -7.88 7.11 -11.60
CA MET A 45 -8.14 7.23 -10.15
C MET A 45 -6.86 7.17 -9.33
N ARG A 46 -5.95 6.24 -9.60
CA ARG A 46 -4.67 6.14 -8.88
C ARG A 46 -3.74 7.33 -9.14
N LEU A 47 -3.75 7.87 -10.37
CA LEU A 47 -2.97 9.06 -10.73
C LEU A 47 -3.52 10.30 -10.00
N ASP A 48 -4.84 10.45 -9.94
CA ASP A 48 -5.50 11.53 -9.21
C ASP A 48 -5.18 11.45 -7.71
N GLU A 49 -5.31 10.27 -7.09
CA GLU A 49 -4.92 10.03 -5.68
C GLU A 49 -3.45 10.41 -5.42
N THR A 50 -2.56 10.09 -6.36
CA THR A 50 -1.12 10.40 -6.25
C THR A 50 -0.89 11.91 -6.38
N ALA A 51 -1.59 12.58 -7.29
CA ALA A 51 -1.50 14.03 -7.46
C ALA A 51 -1.98 14.77 -6.20
N GLU A 52 -3.11 14.35 -5.63
CA GLU A 52 -3.59 14.88 -4.34
C GLU A 52 -2.58 14.68 -3.22
N ALA A 53 -2.00 13.47 -3.12
CA ALA A 53 -0.97 13.18 -2.11
C ALA A 53 0.28 14.08 -2.27
N MET A 54 0.70 14.37 -3.51
CA MET A 54 1.82 15.28 -3.77
C MET A 54 1.53 16.71 -3.29
N GLU A 55 0.29 17.19 -3.44
CA GLU A 55 -0.11 18.48 -2.88
C GLU A 55 -0.07 18.47 -1.35
N LEU A 56 -0.47 17.36 -0.71
CA LEU A 56 -0.41 17.21 0.74
C LEU A 56 1.04 17.26 1.27
N LEU A 57 2.01 16.69 0.55
CA LEU A 57 3.42 16.72 0.94
C LEU A 57 4.00 18.14 1.01
N ARG A 58 3.40 19.11 0.30
CA ARG A 58 3.79 20.53 0.39
C ARG A 58 3.54 21.12 1.78
N PHE A 59 2.61 20.53 2.54
CA PHE A 59 2.30 20.91 3.92
C PHE A 59 3.12 20.14 4.96
N GLY A 60 3.95 19.19 4.53
CA GLY A 60 4.84 18.40 5.37
C GLY A 60 4.69 16.89 5.16
N GLU A 61 5.69 16.13 5.61
CA GLU A 61 5.65 14.68 5.54
C GLU A 61 4.60 14.11 6.52
N PRO A 62 3.82 13.08 6.13
CA PRO A 62 2.83 12.45 6.98
C PRO A 62 3.47 11.45 7.96
N GLY A 63 4.49 11.89 8.70
CA GLY A 63 5.28 11.05 9.62
C GLY A 63 4.44 10.38 10.72
N PHE A 64 3.26 10.92 11.03
CA PHE A 64 2.30 10.31 11.97
C PHE A 64 1.89 8.88 11.54
N LEU A 65 1.93 8.57 10.24
CA LEU A 65 1.61 7.24 9.71
C LEU A 65 2.56 6.15 10.22
N HIS A 66 3.78 6.50 10.65
CA HIS A 66 4.73 5.53 11.23
C HIS A 66 4.21 4.91 12.54
N SER A 67 3.30 5.60 13.24
CA SER A 67 2.71 5.11 14.49
C SER A 67 1.57 4.11 14.30
N LEU A 68 1.12 3.90 13.05
CA LEU A 68 0.02 2.99 12.75
C LEU A 68 0.42 1.54 12.95
N LYS A 69 -0.32 0.84 13.83
CA LYS A 69 -0.11 -0.58 14.09
C LYS A 69 -0.90 -1.43 13.09
N PRO A 70 -0.32 -2.52 12.55
CA PRO A 70 -1.05 -3.46 11.72
C PRO A 70 -2.27 -4.05 12.45
N VAL A 71 -3.46 -3.93 11.85
CA VAL A 71 -4.71 -4.47 12.41
C VAL A 71 -5.10 -5.84 11.84
N SER A 72 -4.32 -6.39 10.90
CA SER A 72 -4.67 -7.61 10.17
C SER A 72 -4.92 -8.82 11.08
N THR A 73 -4.14 -8.98 12.14
CA THR A 73 -4.32 -10.05 13.14
C THR A 73 -5.64 -9.87 13.91
N HIS A 74 -5.94 -8.65 14.35
CA HIS A 74 -7.18 -8.31 15.05
C HIS A 74 -8.40 -8.55 14.14
N LEU A 75 -8.32 -8.14 12.86
CA LEU A 75 -9.35 -8.41 11.87
C LEU A 75 -9.57 -9.91 11.62
N LYS A 76 -8.49 -10.71 11.55
CA LYS A 76 -8.59 -12.17 11.42
C LYS A 76 -9.30 -12.78 12.63
N LYS A 77 -8.97 -12.34 13.84
CA LYS A 77 -9.60 -12.78 15.10
C LYS A 77 -11.09 -12.45 15.15
N ALA A 78 -11.45 -11.21 14.80
CA ALA A 78 -12.85 -10.78 14.72
C ALA A 78 -13.64 -11.60 13.69
N ARG A 79 -13.05 -11.89 12.52
CA ARG A 79 -13.69 -12.67 11.45
C ARG A 79 -14.05 -14.09 11.86
N VAL A 80 -13.28 -14.71 12.77
CA VAL A 80 -13.58 -16.05 13.31
C VAL A 80 -14.43 -16.00 14.58
N ALA A 81 -15.15 -14.90 14.82
CA ALA A 81 -15.95 -14.62 16.01
C ALA A 81 -15.15 -14.66 17.33
N GLY A 82 -13.83 -14.41 17.27
CA GLY A 82 -12.99 -14.26 18.44
C GLY A 82 -13.19 -12.91 19.13
N ILE A 83 -13.05 -12.88 20.45
CA ILE A 83 -13.22 -11.65 21.26
C ILE A 83 -11.95 -10.79 21.16
N LEU A 84 -12.11 -9.51 20.78
CA LEU A 84 -11.06 -8.51 20.87
C LEU A 84 -11.00 -7.93 22.29
N SER A 85 -9.80 -7.86 22.85
CA SER A 85 -9.54 -7.19 24.12
C SER A 85 -9.49 -5.66 23.94
N PRO A 86 -9.66 -4.85 25.00
CA PRO A 86 -9.65 -3.40 24.89
C PRO A 86 -8.38 -2.79 24.26
N GLY A 87 -7.24 -3.48 24.33
CA GLY A 87 -6.00 -3.04 23.68
C GLY A 87 -5.87 -3.42 22.20
N GLU A 88 -6.79 -4.24 21.68
CA GLU A 88 -6.86 -4.70 20.29
C GLU A 88 -7.93 -3.94 19.47
N LEU A 89 -8.68 -3.03 20.11
CA LEU A 89 -9.71 -2.17 19.52
C LEU A 89 -9.14 -0.80 19.11
#